data_AF-A0A1V5UIJ5-F1
#
_entry.id   AF-A0A1V5UIJ5-F1
#
_cell.length_a   1.000
_cell.length_b   1.000
_cell.length_c   1.000
_cell.angle_alpha   90.00
_cell.angle_beta   90.00
_cell.angle_gamma   90.00
#
_symmetry.space_group_name_H-M   'P 1'
#
loop_
_entity.id
_entity.type
_entity.pdbx_description
1 polymer ?
#
loop_
_entity_poly.entity_id
_entity_poly.type
_entity_poly.pdbx_seq_one_letter_code
_entity_poly.pdbx_strand_id
1 'polypeptide(L)'
;MNFGQKLKIAISDNNITQKELANGTGLHVNTINYYISGAQKNPDHASIEKICTFMNLPKDYFDTKIPENYYAGVGKRIKEFRIIKGINAEEFIDGTELSLNELNDVESGVKNVSKLTLYRFQQKWNVNMTWLLTGKGDPVKTTFQNEENTVHVLGNLTEGLNIIEDDIKSSEEIMPPMCYLKDYEKDKLFSLKVGELSRREREYFGLQRSDYIIFLLDGKFIHKDIIVMRHRINNSLVLKKFNDNGRLQKTGVNLHLFPESPKIETCDVFMKGLVVSNSISGGNTNATYEYLGRVVFSMRIYQNFDRNNLKSGFRKIKKGRNTRKSDVPTTEDVSRNSQADFNKDDVSFGNLTVDKKVGRYIRLDDDSTTENNLDKDNLV
;
A
#
# COMPACT_ATOMS: atom_id res chain seq x y z
N MET A 1 8.15 -18.27 22.87
CA MET A 1 7.82 -16.86 23.15
C MET A 1 6.53 -16.84 23.96
N ASN A 2 6.58 -16.35 25.20
CA ASN A 2 5.41 -16.30 26.08
C ASN A 2 4.50 -15.11 25.72
N PHE A 3 3.28 -15.06 26.30
CA PHE A 3 2.31 -13.99 26.03
C PHE A 3 2.91 -12.59 26.28
N GLY A 4 3.60 -12.41 27.41
CA GLY A 4 4.18 -11.12 27.80
C GLY A 4 5.24 -10.61 26.82
N GLN A 5 6.09 -11.49 26.32
CA GLN A 5 7.06 -11.15 25.28
C GLN A 5 6.35 -10.73 23.98
N LYS A 6 5.31 -11.47 23.56
CA LYS A 6 4.55 -11.13 22.35
C LYS A 6 3.83 -9.81 22.49
N LEU A 7 3.28 -9.56 23.68
CA LEU A 7 2.63 -8.30 24.00
C LEU A 7 3.65 -7.14 23.95
N LYS A 8 4.87 -7.36 24.44
CA LYS A 8 5.94 -6.35 24.37
C LYS A 8 6.34 -6.04 22.92
N ILE A 9 6.43 -7.05 22.07
CA ILE A 9 6.67 -6.85 20.63
C ILE A 9 5.50 -6.07 20.02
N ALA A 10 4.26 -6.52 20.21
CA ALA A 10 3.08 -5.84 19.69
C ALA A 10 3.00 -4.36 20.10
N ILE A 11 3.32 -4.04 21.37
CA ILE A 11 3.37 -2.66 21.87
C ILE A 11 4.45 -1.84 21.15
N SER A 12 5.62 -2.44 20.93
CA SER A 12 6.76 -1.78 20.28
C SER A 12 6.50 -1.58 18.77
N ASP A 13 5.93 -2.58 18.12
CA ASP A 13 5.62 -2.55 16.68
C ASP A 13 4.48 -1.57 16.37
N ASN A 14 3.52 -1.44 17.29
CA ASN A 14 2.48 -0.41 17.26
C ASN A 14 2.95 0.93 17.84
N ASN A 15 4.21 1.07 18.28
CA ASN A 15 4.78 2.31 18.81
C ASN A 15 3.89 3.05 19.85
N ILE A 16 3.20 2.28 20.69
CA ILE A 16 2.36 2.79 21.78
C ILE A 16 3.03 2.55 23.13
N THR A 17 2.67 3.34 24.13
CA THR A 17 3.08 3.10 25.51
C THR A 17 2.15 2.09 26.20
N GLN A 18 2.64 1.44 27.26
CA GLN A 18 1.81 0.57 28.12
C GLN A 18 0.60 1.33 28.71
N LYS A 19 0.76 2.64 28.95
CA LYS A 19 -0.30 3.51 29.46
C LYS A 19 -1.37 3.78 28.40
N GLU A 20 -0.97 4.04 27.17
CA GLU A 20 -1.92 4.20 26.05
C GLU A 20 -2.67 2.91 25.75
N LEU A 21 -1.98 1.76 25.78
CA LEU A 21 -2.62 0.46 25.66
C LEU A 21 -3.65 0.22 26.77
N ALA A 22 -3.30 0.53 28.02
CA ALA A 22 -4.19 0.40 29.16
C ALA A 22 -5.46 1.26 28.99
N ASN A 23 -5.27 2.54 28.66
CA ASN A 23 -6.38 3.47 28.42
C ASN A 23 -7.28 3.00 27.25
N GLY A 24 -6.68 2.56 26.15
CA GLY A 24 -7.39 2.14 24.96
C GLY A 24 -8.15 0.82 25.08
N THR A 25 -7.70 -0.06 25.97
CA THR A 25 -8.37 -1.35 26.24
C THR A 25 -9.31 -1.31 27.45
N GLY A 26 -9.27 -0.22 28.23
CA GLY A 26 -9.94 -0.13 29.53
C GLY A 26 -9.34 -1.06 30.59
N LEU A 27 -8.11 -1.53 30.38
CA LEU A 27 -7.37 -2.33 31.36
C LEU A 27 -6.53 -1.41 32.26
N HIS A 28 -6.27 -1.84 33.50
CA HIS A 28 -5.39 -1.07 34.38
C HIS A 28 -3.92 -1.21 33.94
N VAL A 29 -3.13 -0.13 34.03
CA VAL A 29 -1.71 -0.11 33.61
C VAL A 29 -0.90 -1.23 34.30
N ASN A 30 -1.13 -1.45 35.59
CA ASN A 30 -0.46 -2.53 36.32
C ASN A 30 -0.79 -3.92 35.75
N THR A 31 -2.00 -4.13 35.25
CA THR A 31 -2.39 -5.40 34.60
C THR A 31 -1.53 -5.65 33.36
N ILE A 32 -1.32 -4.62 32.54
CA ILE A 32 -0.44 -4.69 31.37
C ILE A 32 1.01 -4.98 31.80
N ASN A 33 1.50 -4.34 32.87
CA ASN A 33 2.84 -4.59 33.41
C ASN A 33 3.00 -6.03 33.91
N TYR A 34 1.99 -6.59 34.57
CA TYR A 34 1.99 -7.97 35.02
C TYR A 34 1.96 -8.97 33.87
N TYR A 35 1.21 -8.67 32.79
CA TYR A 35 1.24 -9.48 31.58
C TYR A 35 2.61 -9.47 30.92
N ILE A 36 3.24 -8.31 30.76
CA ILE A 36 4.55 -8.17 30.12
C ILE A 36 5.66 -8.85 30.94
N SER A 37 5.64 -8.67 32.26
CA SER A 37 6.63 -9.28 33.16
C SER A 37 6.44 -10.79 33.36
N GLY A 38 5.26 -11.33 33.01
CA GLY A 38 4.91 -12.71 33.27
C GLY A 38 4.67 -13.02 34.75
N ALA A 39 4.51 -11.98 35.60
CA ALA A 39 4.25 -12.12 37.02
C ALA A 39 2.83 -12.64 37.33
N GLN A 40 1.90 -12.49 36.38
CA GLN A 40 0.53 -13.01 36.47
C GLN A 40 0.30 -14.12 35.44
N LYS A 41 -0.70 -14.98 35.73
CA LYS A 41 -1.24 -15.96 34.78
C LYS A 41 -1.69 -15.26 33.48
N ASN A 42 -1.62 -15.97 32.35
CA ASN A 42 -2.02 -15.45 31.04
C ASN A 42 -3.41 -14.77 31.11
N PRO A 43 -3.60 -13.66 30.38
CA PRO A 43 -4.88 -12.98 30.32
C PRO A 43 -6.02 -13.91 29.89
N ASP A 44 -7.22 -13.55 30.30
CA ASP A 44 -8.43 -14.18 29.79
C ASP A 44 -8.71 -13.78 28.34
N HIS A 45 -9.55 -14.55 27.68
CA HIS A 45 -9.90 -14.33 26.27
C HIS A 45 -10.48 -12.93 26.03
N ALA A 46 -11.24 -12.38 26.99
CA ALA A 46 -11.81 -11.04 26.89
C ALA A 46 -10.73 -9.95 26.89
N SER A 47 -9.70 -10.07 27.74
CA SER A 47 -8.56 -9.15 27.72
C SER A 47 -7.75 -9.28 26.43
N ILE A 48 -7.53 -10.51 25.95
CA ILE A 48 -6.82 -10.74 24.68
C ILE A 48 -7.57 -10.10 23.51
N GLU A 49 -8.89 -10.25 23.44
CA GLU A 49 -9.69 -9.67 22.35
C GLU A 49 -9.68 -8.14 22.38
N LYS A 50 -9.73 -7.52 23.57
CA LYS A 50 -9.58 -6.06 23.71
C LYS A 50 -8.21 -5.58 23.21
N ILE A 51 -7.15 -6.28 23.62
CA ILE A 51 -5.77 -5.97 23.23
C ILE A 51 -5.60 -6.12 21.71
N CYS A 52 -6.10 -7.21 21.12
CA CYS A 52 -6.04 -7.43 19.68
C CYS A 52 -6.83 -6.37 18.91
N THR A 53 -8.05 -6.06 19.36
CA THR A 53 -8.90 -5.05 18.71
C THR A 53 -8.25 -3.66 18.76
N PHE A 54 -7.69 -3.27 19.91
CA PHE A 54 -7.06 -1.96 20.07
C PHE A 54 -5.81 -1.80 19.19
N MET A 55 -4.97 -2.83 19.10
CA MET A 55 -3.75 -2.82 18.29
C MET A 55 -3.97 -3.36 16.87
N ASN A 56 -5.22 -3.57 16.46
CA ASN A 56 -5.60 -4.13 15.17
C ASN A 56 -4.82 -5.42 14.80
N LEU A 57 -4.66 -6.33 15.76
CA LEU A 57 -3.99 -7.61 15.58
C LEU A 57 -4.98 -8.74 15.24
N PRO A 58 -4.53 -9.78 14.51
CA PRO A 58 -5.30 -11.01 14.33
C PRO A 58 -5.68 -11.65 15.68
N LYS A 59 -6.88 -12.25 15.77
CA LYS A 59 -7.38 -12.87 17.01
C LYS A 59 -6.50 -14.00 17.53
N ASP A 60 -5.77 -14.67 16.64
CA ASP A 60 -4.87 -15.78 16.93
C ASP A 60 -3.41 -15.34 17.16
N TYR A 61 -3.09 -14.05 17.08
CA TYR A 61 -1.73 -13.52 17.20
C TYR A 61 -0.98 -14.07 18.43
N PHE A 62 -1.65 -14.06 19.58
CA PHE A 62 -1.08 -14.53 20.85
C PHE A 62 -1.00 -16.07 20.97
N ASP A 63 -1.70 -16.80 20.10
CA ASP A 63 -1.68 -18.26 20.03
C ASP A 63 -0.68 -18.78 18.99
N THR A 64 -0.35 -17.99 17.96
CA THR A 64 0.62 -18.35 16.92
C THR A 64 1.98 -18.71 17.53
N LYS A 65 2.55 -19.89 17.22
CA LYS A 65 3.91 -20.22 17.69
C LYS A 65 4.95 -19.37 16.95
N ILE A 66 5.18 -18.16 17.44
CA ILE A 66 6.29 -17.31 17.00
C ILE A 66 7.57 -17.90 17.62
N PRO A 67 8.54 -18.37 16.82
CA PRO A 67 9.80 -18.86 17.36
C PRO A 67 10.47 -17.74 18.15
N GLU A 68 10.91 -18.08 19.36
CA GLU A 68 11.34 -17.18 20.45
C GLU A 68 12.55 -16.26 20.11
N ASN A 69 13.06 -16.34 18.88
CA ASN A 69 14.26 -15.68 18.38
C ASN A 69 14.11 -15.05 16.98
N TYR A 70 12.89 -14.81 16.48
CA TYR A 70 12.71 -14.44 15.06
C TYR A 70 13.30 -13.05 14.68
N TYR A 71 13.25 -12.07 15.58
CA TYR A 71 13.89 -10.76 15.41
C TYR A 71 15.15 -10.57 16.29
N ALA A 72 15.46 -11.58 17.11
CA ALA A 72 16.59 -11.51 18.02
C ALA A 72 17.89 -11.39 17.23
N GLY A 73 18.60 -10.28 17.44
CA GLY A 73 19.87 -10.00 16.79
C GLY A 73 19.76 -9.45 15.37
N VAL A 74 18.58 -9.05 14.86
CA VAL A 74 18.50 -8.31 13.58
C VAL A 74 19.37 -7.05 13.67
N GLY A 75 19.24 -6.28 14.76
CA GLY A 75 20.09 -5.12 15.04
C GLY A 75 21.58 -5.45 15.05
N LYS A 76 21.96 -6.56 15.70
CA LYS A 76 23.35 -7.03 15.71
C LYS A 76 23.85 -7.37 14.30
N ARG A 77 23.02 -8.03 13.48
CA ARG A 77 23.35 -8.36 12.09
C ARG A 77 23.40 -7.14 11.19
N ILE A 78 22.55 -6.13 11.42
CA ILE A 78 22.66 -4.82 10.76
C ILE A 78 24.04 -4.20 11.05
N LYS A 79 24.45 -4.21 12.32
CA LYS A 79 25.77 -3.72 12.73
C LYS A 79 26.91 -4.53 12.12
N GLU A 80 26.82 -5.86 12.16
CA GLU A 80 27.81 -6.77 11.57
C GLU A 80 27.94 -6.52 10.05
N PHE A 81 26.82 -6.41 9.34
CA PHE A 81 26.82 -6.12 7.91
C PHE A 81 27.50 -4.78 7.59
N ARG A 82 27.19 -3.74 8.37
CA ARG A 82 27.81 -2.42 8.22
C ARG A 82 29.33 -2.49 8.40
N ILE A 83 29.80 -3.21 9.42
CA ILE A 83 31.24 -3.44 9.67
C ILE A 83 31.87 -4.24 8.52
N ILE A 84 31.21 -5.29 8.03
CA ILE A 84 31.68 -6.10 6.88
C ILE A 84 31.85 -5.24 5.63
N LYS A 85 30.94 -4.29 5.39
CA LYS A 85 31.02 -3.34 4.27
C LYS A 85 32.04 -2.23 4.48
N GLY A 86 32.55 -2.04 5.70
CA GLY A 86 33.51 -0.99 6.02
C GLY A 86 32.95 0.43 5.93
N ILE A 87 31.62 0.59 6.00
CA ILE A 87 30.94 1.89 5.87
C ILE A 87 30.58 2.45 7.25
N ASN A 88 30.60 3.77 7.38
CA ASN A 88 30.26 4.41 8.64
C ASN A 88 28.73 4.48 8.85
N ALA A 89 28.29 4.86 10.06
CA ALA A 89 26.88 4.87 10.40
C ALA A 89 26.07 5.91 9.59
N GLU A 90 26.67 7.05 9.26
CA GLU A 90 26.02 8.11 8.47
C GLU A 90 25.81 7.69 7.02
N GLU A 91 26.83 7.12 6.39
CA GLU A 91 26.75 6.54 5.05
C GLU A 91 25.74 5.38 4.99
N PHE A 92 25.66 4.59 6.06
CA PHE A 92 24.75 3.44 6.11
C PHE A 92 23.28 3.85 6.19
N ILE A 93 22.97 4.92 6.94
CA ILE A 93 21.60 5.45 7.03
C ILE A 93 21.22 6.35 5.86
N ASP A 94 22.18 6.83 5.07
CA ASP A 94 21.88 7.62 3.88
C ASP A 94 20.89 6.84 3.00
N GLY A 95 19.86 7.50 2.47
CA GLY A 95 18.77 6.86 1.71
C GLY A 95 17.90 5.86 2.49
N THR A 96 18.13 5.67 3.79
CA THR A 96 17.22 4.97 4.69
C THR A 96 16.37 6.00 5.45
N GLU A 97 15.21 5.59 5.95
CA GLU A 97 14.32 6.48 6.72
C GLU A 97 14.81 6.74 8.15
N LEU A 98 15.88 6.05 8.58
CA LEU A 98 16.37 6.08 9.94
C LEU A 98 17.24 7.30 10.21
N SER A 99 17.07 7.88 11.39
CA SER A 99 18.07 8.76 11.99
C SER A 99 19.25 7.96 12.58
N LEU A 100 20.37 8.65 12.82
CA LEU A 100 21.55 8.04 13.44
C LEU A 100 21.26 7.46 14.83
N ASN A 101 20.42 8.16 15.62
CA ASN A 101 20.01 7.69 16.94
C ASN A 101 19.16 6.42 16.84
N GLU A 102 18.21 6.39 15.90
CA GLU A 102 17.39 5.19 15.69
C GLU A 102 18.22 4.01 15.19
N LEU A 103 19.22 4.23 14.33
CA LEU A 103 20.14 3.16 13.96
C LEU A 103 20.88 2.62 15.19
N ASN A 104 21.37 3.49 16.08
CA ASN A 104 22.06 3.05 17.30
C ASN A 104 21.13 2.25 18.23
N ASP A 105 19.88 2.67 18.39
CA ASP A 105 18.87 1.94 19.15
C ASP A 105 18.54 0.60 18.50
N VAL A 106 18.48 0.54 17.17
CA VAL A 106 18.29 -0.71 16.42
C VAL A 106 19.49 -1.63 16.59
N GLU A 107 20.72 -1.15 16.37
CA GLU A 107 21.95 -1.94 16.47
C GLU A 107 22.20 -2.47 17.88
N SER A 108 21.82 -1.72 18.91
CA SER A 108 21.88 -2.14 20.31
C SER A 108 20.74 -3.09 20.71
N GLY A 109 19.71 -3.23 19.87
CA GLY A 109 18.52 -4.05 20.13
C GLY A 109 17.52 -3.40 21.09
N VAL A 110 17.65 -2.09 21.33
CA VAL A 110 16.69 -1.28 22.09
C VAL A 110 15.39 -1.08 21.29
N LYS A 111 15.51 -0.85 19.98
CA LYS A 111 14.39 -0.61 19.06
C LYS A 111 14.31 -1.70 17.98
N ASN A 112 13.09 -2.14 17.65
CA ASN A 112 12.84 -3.00 16.50
C ASN A 112 12.92 -2.18 15.20
N VAL A 113 13.35 -2.82 14.12
CA VAL A 113 13.39 -2.19 12.79
C VAL A 113 12.13 -2.54 12.02
N SER A 114 11.52 -1.55 11.35
CA SER A 114 10.31 -1.77 10.56
C SER A 114 10.58 -2.64 9.32
N LYS A 115 9.55 -3.31 8.80
CA LYS A 115 9.64 -4.12 7.58
C LYS A 115 10.05 -3.27 6.36
N LEU A 116 9.49 -2.07 6.23
CA LEU A 116 9.85 -1.13 5.16
C LEU A 116 11.35 -0.80 5.21
N THR A 117 11.88 -0.52 6.40
CA THR A 117 13.30 -0.21 6.59
C THR A 117 14.19 -1.41 6.22
N LEU A 118 13.80 -2.63 6.59
CA LEU A 118 14.51 -3.86 6.21
C LEU A 118 14.56 -4.04 4.69
N TYR A 119 13.46 -3.81 3.97
CA TYR A 119 13.47 -3.88 2.51
C TYR A 119 14.32 -2.78 1.87
N ARG A 120 14.32 -1.57 2.42
CA ARG A 120 15.23 -0.51 1.95
C ARG A 120 16.69 -0.91 2.13
N PHE A 121 17.05 -1.57 3.24
CA PHE A 121 18.39 -2.12 3.40
C PHE A 121 18.71 -3.15 2.32
N GLN A 122 17.78 -4.08 2.03
CA GLN A 122 17.95 -5.06 0.95
C GLN A 122 18.16 -4.39 -0.40
N GLN A 123 17.32 -3.43 -0.77
CA GLN A 123 17.38 -2.76 -2.06
C GLN A 123 18.65 -1.92 -2.21
N LYS A 124 18.99 -1.10 -1.21
CA LYS A 124 20.15 -0.20 -1.28
C LYS A 124 21.48 -0.93 -1.17
N TRP A 125 21.58 -1.91 -0.27
CA TRP A 125 22.86 -2.54 0.08
C TRP A 125 23.02 -3.97 -0.42
N ASN A 126 22.00 -4.50 -1.11
CA ASN A 126 21.95 -5.88 -1.58
C ASN A 126 22.19 -6.90 -0.45
N VAL A 127 21.67 -6.60 0.75
CA VAL A 127 21.76 -7.51 1.90
C VAL A 127 20.80 -8.68 1.71
N ASN A 128 21.26 -9.88 2.06
CA ASN A 128 20.43 -11.07 2.02
C ASN A 128 19.41 -11.04 3.17
N MET A 129 18.13 -10.89 2.83
CA MET A 129 17.04 -10.86 3.80
C MET A 129 16.97 -12.12 4.68
N THR A 130 17.27 -13.29 4.12
CA THR A 130 17.30 -14.54 4.89
C THR A 130 18.37 -14.48 5.97
N TRP A 131 19.57 -14.00 5.62
CA TRP A 131 20.64 -13.80 6.58
C TRP A 131 20.30 -12.70 7.59
N LEU A 132 19.75 -11.58 7.14
CA LEU A 132 19.39 -10.46 8.00
C LEU A 132 18.37 -10.86 9.09
N LEU A 133 17.40 -11.71 8.73
CA LEU A 133 16.36 -12.17 9.65
C LEU A 133 16.78 -13.37 10.49
N THR A 134 17.58 -14.30 9.94
CA THR A 134 17.83 -15.59 10.59
C THR A 134 19.29 -15.84 10.96
N GLY A 135 20.22 -15.03 10.47
CA GLY A 135 21.67 -15.25 10.57
C GLY A 135 22.21 -16.37 9.69
N LYS A 136 21.39 -16.98 8.83
CA LYS A 136 21.78 -18.10 7.97
C LYS A 136 22.06 -17.64 6.53
N GLY A 137 23.13 -18.18 5.94
CA GLY A 137 23.57 -17.88 4.59
C GLY A 137 24.57 -16.73 4.53
N ASP A 138 24.90 -16.29 3.31
CA ASP A 138 25.83 -15.17 3.12
C ASP A 138 25.13 -13.82 3.36
N PRO A 139 25.80 -12.84 3.98
CA PRO A 139 25.24 -11.51 4.24
C PRO A 139 24.88 -10.73 2.97
N VAL A 140 25.56 -11.01 1.87
CA VAL A 140 25.34 -10.37 0.57
C VAL A 140 24.67 -11.37 -0.36
N LYS A 141 23.61 -10.96 -1.06
CA LYS A 141 23.03 -11.78 -2.13
C LYS A 141 24.05 -11.93 -3.26
N THR A 142 24.54 -13.15 -3.48
CA THR A 142 25.49 -13.51 -4.55
C THR A 142 24.82 -13.66 -5.91
N THR A 143 23.48 -13.75 -5.95
CA THR A 143 22.72 -14.06 -7.15
C THR A 143 22.10 -12.80 -7.78
N PHE A 144 22.72 -12.28 -8.84
CA PHE A 144 22.14 -11.25 -9.73
C PHE A 144 21.07 -11.82 -10.70
N GLN A 145 20.40 -12.92 -10.34
CA GLN A 145 19.51 -13.60 -11.30
C GLN A 145 18.11 -12.98 -11.29
N ASN A 146 17.80 -12.20 -12.34
CA ASN A 146 16.45 -11.86 -12.83
C ASN A 146 15.42 -11.29 -11.85
N GLU A 147 15.81 -10.94 -10.61
CA GLU A 147 14.99 -10.17 -9.64
C GLU A 147 14.73 -8.72 -10.11
N GLU A 148 15.21 -8.33 -11.29
CA GLU A 148 15.16 -6.94 -11.76
C GLU A 148 13.74 -6.36 -11.81
N ASN A 149 12.67 -7.14 -11.83
CA ASN A 149 11.32 -6.64 -12.06
C ASN A 149 10.31 -7.05 -10.98
N THR A 150 10.78 -7.46 -9.80
CA THR A 150 9.89 -7.78 -8.67
C THR A 150 9.67 -6.57 -7.78
N VAL A 151 8.44 -6.43 -7.28
CA VAL A 151 8.06 -5.44 -6.28
C VAL A 151 7.63 -6.17 -5.02
N HIS A 152 8.17 -5.78 -3.87
CA HIS A 152 7.86 -6.40 -2.59
C HIS A 152 6.47 -6.00 -2.09
N VAL A 153 5.71 -6.98 -1.61
CA VAL A 153 4.43 -6.75 -0.93
C VAL A 153 4.70 -6.47 0.55
N LEU A 154 4.33 -5.27 1.01
CA LEU A 154 4.52 -4.84 2.39
C LEU A 154 3.49 -5.47 3.33
N GLY A 155 2.24 -5.56 2.91
CA GLY A 155 1.16 -6.10 3.71
C GLY A 155 -0.20 -6.10 3.01
N ASN A 156 -1.24 -6.31 3.80
CA ASN A 156 -2.62 -6.41 3.35
C ASN A 156 -3.43 -5.16 3.71
N LEU A 157 -4.10 -4.58 2.72
CA LEU A 157 -5.06 -3.50 2.89
C LEU A 157 -6.42 -4.07 3.33
N THR A 158 -6.90 -3.69 4.51
CA THR A 158 -8.17 -4.15 5.09
C THR A 158 -9.21 -3.04 5.12
N GLU A 159 -10.43 -3.38 5.55
CA GLU A 159 -11.51 -2.43 5.81
C GLU A 159 -11.04 -1.28 6.72
N GLY A 160 -11.56 -0.08 6.46
CA GLY A 160 -11.06 1.16 7.05
C GLY A 160 -9.83 1.72 6.33
N LEU A 161 -9.35 1.04 5.28
CA LEU A 161 -8.15 1.37 4.50
C LEU A 161 -6.87 1.31 5.33
N ASN A 162 -6.89 0.54 6.42
CA ASN A 162 -5.71 0.24 7.22
C ASN A 162 -4.88 -0.82 6.50
N ILE A 163 -3.57 -0.75 6.65
CA ILE A 163 -2.65 -1.75 6.13
C ILE A 163 -2.10 -2.50 7.33
N ILE A 164 -2.36 -3.79 7.35
CA ILE A 164 -1.75 -4.72 8.29
C ILE A 164 -0.46 -5.20 7.64
N GLU A 165 0.69 -4.82 8.21
CA GLU A 165 1.97 -5.36 7.76
C GLU A 165 1.98 -6.88 7.99
N ASP A 166 2.18 -7.65 6.93
CA ASP A 166 2.27 -9.11 7.06
C ASP A 166 3.58 -9.49 7.74
N ASP A 167 3.60 -10.66 8.39
CA ASP A 167 4.82 -11.28 8.90
C ASP A 167 5.92 -11.29 7.82
N ILE A 168 7.14 -10.89 8.17
CA ILE A 168 8.25 -10.74 7.21
C ILE A 168 8.59 -12.05 6.49
N LYS A 169 8.18 -13.20 7.05
CA LYS A 169 8.32 -14.52 6.42
C LYS A 169 7.54 -14.67 5.12
N SER A 170 6.43 -13.95 4.93
CA SER A 170 5.75 -13.89 3.65
C SER A 170 6.35 -12.74 2.83
N SER A 171 7.58 -12.95 2.36
CA SER A 171 8.20 -12.11 1.32
C SER A 171 7.49 -12.38 -0.01
N GLU A 172 6.19 -12.06 -0.07
CA GLU A 172 5.44 -12.11 -1.30
C GLU A 172 6.01 -11.03 -2.22
N GLU A 173 6.46 -11.46 -3.39
CA GLU A 173 6.97 -10.59 -4.44
C GLU A 173 6.03 -10.74 -5.63
N ILE A 174 5.70 -9.60 -6.23
CA ILE A 174 4.90 -9.58 -7.46
C ILE A 174 5.76 -9.10 -8.62
N MET A 175 5.47 -9.57 -9.81
CA MET A 175 6.14 -9.14 -11.04
C MET A 175 5.16 -8.30 -11.87
N PRO A 176 5.06 -6.98 -11.63
CA PRO A 176 4.20 -6.12 -12.43
C PRO A 176 4.68 -6.00 -13.88
N PRO A 177 3.79 -5.63 -14.82
CA PRO A 177 4.21 -5.35 -16.18
C PRO A 177 5.06 -4.08 -16.22
N MET A 178 6.37 -4.24 -16.43
CA MET A 178 7.35 -3.15 -16.35
C MET A 178 7.13 -2.01 -17.35
N CYS A 179 6.38 -2.23 -18.43
CA CYS A 179 6.01 -1.17 -19.36
C CYS A 179 5.29 0.00 -18.68
N TYR A 180 4.62 -0.24 -17.54
CA TYR A 180 3.96 0.80 -16.74
C TYR A 180 4.85 1.41 -15.65
N LEU A 181 6.01 0.80 -15.35
CA LEU A 181 6.87 1.20 -14.23
C LEU A 181 8.29 1.59 -14.66
N LYS A 182 8.56 1.67 -15.96
CA LYS A 182 9.88 1.94 -16.54
C LYS A 182 10.48 3.30 -16.12
N ASP A 183 9.63 4.26 -15.78
CA ASP A 183 10.02 5.64 -15.48
C ASP A 183 10.21 5.88 -13.97
N TYR A 184 10.08 4.83 -13.14
CA TYR A 184 10.20 4.91 -11.69
C TYR A 184 11.46 4.19 -11.17
N GLU A 185 12.06 4.77 -10.14
CA GLU A 185 13.16 4.16 -9.40
C GLU A 185 12.64 2.92 -8.63
N LYS A 186 13.23 1.76 -8.91
CA LYS A 186 12.73 0.45 -8.42
C LYS A 186 12.80 0.32 -6.90
N ASP A 187 13.84 0.87 -6.28
CA ASP A 187 14.03 0.89 -4.83
C ASP A 187 13.00 1.73 -4.08
N LYS A 188 12.22 2.54 -4.82
CA LYS A 188 11.09 3.32 -4.29
C LYS A 188 9.73 2.70 -4.55
N LEU A 189 9.65 1.56 -5.25
CA LEU A 189 8.39 0.91 -5.57
C LEU A 189 8.05 -0.17 -4.54
N PHE A 190 6.84 -0.09 -4.01
CA PHE A 190 6.31 -1.05 -3.04
C PHE A 190 4.90 -1.47 -3.41
N SER A 191 4.49 -2.65 -2.97
CA SER A 191 3.15 -3.17 -3.23
C SER A 191 2.36 -3.43 -1.95
N LEU A 192 1.04 -3.31 -2.06
CA LEU A 192 0.06 -3.71 -1.05
C LEU A 192 -0.93 -4.66 -1.69
N LYS A 193 -1.25 -5.74 -0.99
CA LYS A 193 -2.29 -6.68 -1.42
C LYS A 193 -3.62 -6.24 -0.85
N VAL A 194 -4.65 -6.17 -1.68
CA VAL A 194 -5.99 -5.75 -1.27
C VAL A 194 -6.69 -6.94 -0.60
N GLY A 195 -6.91 -6.83 0.69
CA GLY A 195 -7.68 -7.78 1.50
C GLY A 195 -9.19 -7.56 1.39
N GLU A 196 -9.88 -7.64 2.52
CA GLU A 196 -11.32 -7.40 2.58
C GLU A 196 -11.61 -5.92 2.78
N LEU A 197 -11.99 -5.23 1.70
CA LEU A 197 -12.52 -3.87 1.73
C LEU A 197 -14.05 -3.88 1.78
N SER A 198 -14.65 -2.89 2.45
CA SER A 198 -16.09 -2.66 2.40
C SER A 198 -16.56 -2.39 0.97
N ARG A 199 -17.86 -2.60 0.69
CA ARG A 199 -18.42 -2.34 -0.65
C ARG A 199 -18.18 -0.89 -1.10
N ARG A 200 -18.35 0.08 -0.19
CA ARG A 200 -18.17 1.50 -0.48
C ARG A 200 -16.71 1.83 -0.82
N GLU A 201 -15.75 1.30 -0.06
CA GLU A 201 -14.32 1.49 -0.33
C GLU A 201 -13.93 0.89 -1.68
N ARG A 202 -14.39 -0.33 -1.99
CA ARG A 202 -14.15 -0.97 -3.29
C ARG A 202 -14.66 -0.13 -4.45
N GLU A 203 -15.90 0.37 -4.35
CA GLU A 203 -16.51 1.21 -5.37
C GLU A 203 -15.78 2.54 -5.52
N TYR A 204 -15.37 3.17 -4.41
CA TYR A 204 -14.70 4.47 -4.43
C TYR A 204 -13.28 4.43 -5.01
N PHE A 205 -12.48 3.43 -4.62
CA PHE A 205 -11.11 3.28 -5.11
C PHE A 205 -11.02 2.46 -6.40
N GLY A 206 -12.11 1.82 -6.83
CA GLY A 206 -12.10 0.91 -7.98
C GLY A 206 -11.33 -0.39 -7.72
N LEU A 207 -11.09 -0.73 -6.45
CA LEU A 207 -10.29 -1.89 -6.05
C LEU A 207 -11.18 -3.10 -5.75
N GLN A 208 -10.68 -4.31 -5.99
CA GLN A 208 -11.31 -5.57 -5.61
C GLN A 208 -10.39 -6.38 -4.69
N ARG A 209 -10.99 -7.36 -4.01
CA ARG A 209 -10.25 -8.34 -3.22
C ARG A 209 -9.19 -9.02 -4.10
N SER A 210 -7.99 -9.17 -3.56
CA SER A 210 -6.81 -9.76 -4.21
C SER A 210 -6.21 -8.93 -5.35
N ASP A 211 -6.63 -7.68 -5.52
CA ASP A 211 -5.86 -6.73 -6.32
C ASP A 211 -4.54 -6.41 -5.59
N TYR A 212 -3.55 -5.96 -6.35
CA TYR A 212 -2.30 -5.42 -5.83
C TYR A 212 -2.20 -3.96 -6.23
N ILE A 213 -1.89 -3.13 -5.26
CA ILE A 213 -1.62 -1.71 -5.45
C ILE A 213 -0.11 -1.55 -5.44
N ILE A 214 0.42 -0.72 -6.32
CA ILE A 214 1.84 -0.36 -6.36
C ILE A 214 1.92 1.13 -6.13
N PHE A 215 2.75 1.53 -5.16
CA PHE A 215 2.96 2.91 -4.81
C PHE A 215 4.44 3.26 -4.84
N LEU A 216 4.70 4.51 -5.19
CA LEU A 216 6.01 5.12 -5.27
C LEU A 216 6.26 5.95 -4.01
N LEU A 217 7.30 5.60 -3.26
CA LEU A 217 7.74 6.38 -2.10
C LEU A 217 8.19 7.77 -2.51
N ASP A 218 7.86 8.76 -1.69
CA ASP A 218 8.21 10.17 -1.88
C ASP A 218 7.78 10.73 -3.23
N GLY A 219 6.89 10.03 -3.95
CA GLY A 219 6.40 10.45 -5.25
C GLY A 219 5.60 11.74 -5.12
N LYS A 220 5.77 12.68 -6.05
CA LYS A 220 4.86 13.84 -6.14
C LYS A 220 3.46 13.33 -6.46
N PHE A 221 2.44 13.94 -5.86
CA PHE A 221 1.03 13.62 -6.13
C PHE A 221 0.24 14.85 -6.56
N ILE A 222 -0.83 14.62 -7.31
CA ILE A 222 -1.75 15.64 -7.83
C ILE A 222 -3.18 15.37 -7.38
N HIS A 223 -4.09 16.33 -7.63
CA HIS A 223 -5.51 16.21 -7.34
C HIS A 223 -6.08 14.86 -7.85
N LYS A 224 -6.79 14.16 -6.98
CA LYS A 224 -7.39 12.81 -7.16
C LYS A 224 -6.42 11.62 -7.06
N ASP A 225 -5.11 11.83 -6.87
CA ASP A 225 -4.19 10.72 -6.62
C ASP A 225 -4.55 9.96 -5.35
N ILE A 226 -4.26 8.67 -5.34
CA ILE A 226 -4.35 7.87 -4.13
C ILE A 226 -2.98 7.91 -3.46
N ILE A 227 -2.93 8.24 -2.17
CA ILE A 227 -1.73 8.37 -1.37
C ILE A 227 -1.73 7.36 -0.22
N VAL A 228 -0.52 6.97 0.18
CA VAL A 228 -0.24 6.11 1.33
C VAL A 228 0.39 6.98 2.41
N MET A 229 -0.17 6.91 3.62
CA MET A 229 0.30 7.66 4.77
C MET A 229 0.55 6.69 5.94
N ARG A 230 1.45 7.06 6.84
CA ARG A 230 1.74 6.36 8.09
C ARG A 230 1.25 7.22 9.26
N HIS A 231 0.47 6.67 10.16
CA HIS A 231 0.12 7.35 11.39
C HIS A 231 1.33 7.35 12.34
N ARG A 232 1.80 8.52 12.78
CA ARG A 232 3.08 8.67 13.52
C ARG A 232 3.08 8.04 14.90
N ILE A 233 1.92 8.03 15.58
CA ILE A 233 1.79 7.41 16.91
C ILE A 233 1.77 5.89 16.77
N ASN A 234 0.75 5.32 16.13
CA ASN A 234 0.57 3.85 16.12
C ASN A 234 1.29 3.12 14.97
N ASN A 235 2.02 3.83 14.12
CA ASN A 235 2.72 3.33 12.94
C ASN A 235 1.84 2.61 11.88
N SER A 236 0.52 2.69 12.00
CA SER A 236 -0.40 2.09 11.03
C SER A 236 -0.33 2.81 9.68
N LEU A 237 -0.34 2.08 8.57
CA LEU A 237 -0.43 2.71 7.25
C LEU A 237 -1.88 2.81 6.81
N VAL A 238 -2.23 3.92 6.16
CA VAL A 238 -3.57 4.25 5.72
C VAL A 238 -3.54 4.72 4.28
N LEU A 239 -4.48 4.24 3.47
CA LEU A 239 -4.64 4.66 2.08
C LEU A 239 -5.76 5.71 1.96
N LYS A 240 -5.52 6.79 1.23
CA LYS A 240 -6.50 7.88 1.05
C LYS A 240 -6.43 8.47 -0.36
N LYS A 241 -7.52 9.11 -0.81
CA LYS A 241 -7.54 9.87 -2.07
C LYS A 241 -7.32 11.36 -1.78
N PHE A 242 -6.32 11.95 -2.43
CA PHE A 242 -5.98 13.35 -2.34
C PHE A 242 -6.99 14.19 -3.13
N ASN A 243 -7.58 15.23 -2.54
CA ASN A 243 -8.47 16.16 -3.23
C ASN A 243 -8.01 17.60 -2.95
N ASP A 244 -7.34 18.21 -3.92
CA ASP A 244 -7.09 19.65 -3.94
C ASP A 244 -8.35 20.40 -4.39
N ASN A 245 -9.03 21.08 -3.47
CA ASN A 245 -10.26 21.83 -3.76
C ASN A 245 -10.00 23.25 -4.27
N GLY A 246 -8.77 23.61 -4.66
CA GLY A 246 -8.47 24.86 -5.38
C GLY A 246 -8.71 26.16 -4.59
N ARG A 247 -9.18 26.10 -3.33
CA ARG A 247 -9.30 27.25 -2.41
C ARG A 247 -7.95 27.58 -1.75
N LEU A 248 -6.88 27.52 -2.55
CA LEU A 248 -5.48 27.75 -2.19
C LEU A 248 -5.14 29.23 -1.98
N GLN A 249 -6.04 30.01 -1.38
CA GLN A 249 -5.74 31.39 -1.00
C GLN A 249 -5.99 31.59 0.49
N LYS A 250 -4.86 31.59 1.23
CA LYS A 250 -4.60 32.20 2.54
C LYS A 250 -4.84 31.43 3.84
N THR A 251 -5.51 30.27 3.89
CA THR A 251 -5.72 29.55 5.17
C THR A 251 -5.65 28.03 5.05
N GLY A 252 -4.44 27.49 4.99
CA GLY A 252 -4.19 26.03 5.10
C GLY A 252 -4.69 25.20 3.91
N VAL A 253 -3.94 24.19 3.52
CA VAL A 253 -4.39 23.25 2.48
C VAL A 253 -5.36 22.27 3.16
N ASN A 254 -6.60 22.17 2.69
CA ASN A 254 -7.53 21.20 3.27
C ASN A 254 -7.41 19.87 2.52
N LEU A 255 -6.89 18.84 3.20
CA LEU A 255 -6.99 17.47 2.73
C LEU A 255 -8.43 16.99 2.95
N HIS A 256 -9.26 17.08 1.91
CA HIS A 256 -10.55 16.43 1.96
C HIS A 256 -10.38 14.93 1.75
N LEU A 257 -10.13 14.26 2.87
CA LEU A 257 -10.32 12.83 2.98
C LEU A 257 -11.81 12.50 2.86
N PHE A 258 -12.10 11.31 2.33
CA PHE A 258 -13.41 10.68 2.14
C PHE A 258 -14.59 11.32 2.91
N PRO A 259 -15.78 11.52 2.31
CA PRO A 259 -16.93 12.20 2.95
C PRO A 259 -17.35 11.62 4.31
N GLU A 260 -17.00 10.36 4.58
CA GLU A 260 -17.38 9.59 5.76
C GLU A 260 -16.16 9.17 6.63
N SER A 261 -14.92 9.47 6.24
CA SER A 261 -13.74 9.33 7.11
C SER A 261 -13.59 10.56 8.01
N PRO A 262 -12.93 10.44 9.18
CA PRO A 262 -12.52 11.63 9.94
C PRO A 262 -11.79 12.59 9.00
N LYS A 263 -12.17 13.87 9.04
CA LYS A 263 -11.43 14.92 8.33
C LYS A 263 -10.02 14.96 8.90
N ILE A 264 -9.01 14.77 8.06
CA ILE A 264 -7.59 14.95 8.41
C ILE A 264 -7.15 16.14 7.56
N GLU A 265 -6.70 17.22 8.18
CA GLU A 265 -6.28 18.43 7.50
C GLU A 265 -4.80 18.30 7.05
N THR A 266 -4.29 19.12 6.11
CA THR A 266 -2.83 19.01 5.77
C THR A 266 -1.92 19.32 6.93
N CYS A 267 -2.37 20.14 7.88
CA CYS A 267 -1.62 20.40 9.10
C CYS A 267 -1.47 19.13 9.97
N ASP A 268 -2.31 18.11 9.75
CA ASP A 268 -2.22 16.80 10.39
C ASP A 268 -1.31 15.83 9.62
N VAL A 269 -0.75 16.23 8.47
CA VAL A 269 0.13 15.38 7.65
C VAL A 269 1.52 15.97 7.57
N PHE A 270 2.50 15.23 8.06
CA PHE A 270 3.91 15.53 7.97
C PHE A 270 4.39 15.17 6.56
N MET A 271 4.73 16.20 5.81
CA MET A 271 5.26 16.09 4.45
C MET A 271 6.77 16.32 4.51
N LYS A 272 7.57 15.24 4.57
CA LYS A 272 9.02 15.37 4.62
C LYS A 272 9.54 15.74 3.22
N GLY A 273 10.00 16.98 3.04
CA GLY A 273 10.73 17.39 1.84
C GLY A 273 9.92 17.43 0.53
N LEU A 274 8.58 17.33 0.58
CA LEU A 274 7.75 17.46 -0.63
C LEU A 274 7.47 18.92 -0.96
N VAL A 275 7.82 19.30 -2.18
CA VAL A 275 7.35 20.54 -2.81
C VAL A 275 5.96 20.28 -3.37
N VAL A 276 4.92 20.60 -2.59
CA VAL A 276 3.55 20.67 -3.11
C VAL A 276 3.41 22.03 -3.77
N SER A 277 3.33 22.04 -5.11
CA SER A 277 3.03 23.24 -5.93
C SER A 277 3.62 24.55 -5.38
N ASN A 278 4.90 24.80 -5.66
CA ASN A 278 5.61 26.07 -5.36
C ASN A 278 5.64 26.55 -3.89
N SER A 279 5.26 25.72 -2.91
CA SER A 279 5.40 26.05 -1.50
C SER A 279 6.09 24.91 -0.74
N ILE A 280 7.17 25.23 -0.04
CA ILE A 280 7.83 24.32 0.90
C ILE A 280 6.98 24.37 2.17
N SER A 281 6.15 23.35 2.41
CA SER A 281 5.42 23.25 3.67
C SER A 281 6.42 22.94 4.79
N GLY A 282 6.66 23.91 5.68
CA GLY A 282 7.37 23.67 6.93
C GLY A 282 6.62 22.62 7.75
N GLY A 283 7.30 21.53 8.11
CA GLY A 283 6.68 20.39 8.77
C GLY A 283 6.08 20.79 10.12
N ASN A 284 4.76 20.63 10.26
CA ASN A 284 4.10 20.73 11.57
C ASN A 284 4.56 19.54 12.41
N THR A 285 5.27 19.80 13.52
CA THR A 285 5.75 18.74 14.43
C THR A 285 4.60 17.95 15.06
N ASN A 286 3.39 18.51 15.08
CA ASN A 286 2.18 17.91 15.64
C ASN A 286 1.35 17.13 14.61
N ALA A 287 1.81 17.01 13.36
CA ALA A 287 1.11 16.22 12.37
C ALA A 287 0.94 14.77 12.86
N THR A 288 -0.28 14.26 12.75
CA THR A 288 -0.69 12.91 13.19
C THR A 288 -0.21 11.84 12.21
N TYR A 289 -0.15 12.18 10.93
CA TYR A 289 0.26 11.29 9.84
C TYR A 289 1.57 11.76 9.23
N GLU A 290 2.24 10.86 8.53
CA GLU A 290 3.43 11.06 7.72
C GLU A 290 3.11 10.56 6.32
N TYR A 291 3.34 11.37 5.30
CA TYR A 291 3.19 10.93 3.92
C TYR A 291 4.31 9.95 3.56
N LEU A 292 3.95 8.81 2.96
CA LEU A 292 4.94 7.84 2.48
C LEU A 292 5.09 7.85 0.96
N GLY A 293 4.00 7.94 0.21
CA GLY A 293 4.06 7.78 -1.24
C GLY A 293 2.71 7.85 -1.95
N ARG A 294 2.73 7.81 -3.28
CA ARG A 294 1.52 7.82 -4.12
C ARG A 294 1.35 6.51 -4.86
N VAL A 295 0.12 6.06 -4.99
CA VAL A 295 -0.24 4.91 -5.81
C VAL A 295 -0.06 5.29 -7.28
N VAL A 296 0.78 4.53 -7.97
CA VAL A 296 1.06 4.73 -9.41
C VAL A 296 0.35 3.69 -10.26
N PHE A 297 0.02 2.52 -9.69
CA PHE A 297 -0.53 1.42 -10.46
C PHE A 297 -1.39 0.50 -9.59
N SER A 298 -2.41 -0.12 -10.18
CA SER A 298 -3.13 -1.23 -9.56
C SER A 298 -3.31 -2.36 -10.58
N MET A 299 -3.22 -3.60 -10.12
CA MET A 299 -3.35 -4.78 -10.97
C MET A 299 -4.06 -5.93 -10.27
N ARG A 300 -4.78 -6.72 -11.06
CA ARG A 300 -5.34 -8.00 -10.62
C ARG A 300 -4.47 -9.14 -11.11
N ILE A 301 -3.90 -9.92 -10.19
CA ILE A 301 -3.25 -11.18 -10.55
C ILE A 301 -4.33 -12.25 -10.65
N TYR A 302 -4.66 -12.67 -11.86
CA TYR A 302 -5.51 -13.83 -12.06
C TYR A 302 -4.68 -15.09 -11.81
N GLN A 303 -4.70 -15.58 -10.56
CA GLN A 303 -3.92 -16.76 -10.15
C GLN A 303 -4.28 -18.07 -10.89
N ASN A 304 -5.26 -18.07 -11.79
CA ASN A 304 -5.70 -19.26 -12.52
C ASN A 304 -6.07 -18.95 -13.98
N PHE A 305 -5.17 -18.33 -14.74
CA PHE A 305 -5.20 -18.56 -16.19
C PHE A 305 -4.57 -19.94 -16.46
N ASP A 306 -5.29 -21.00 -16.08
CA ASP A 306 -4.93 -22.37 -16.47
C ASP A 306 -4.93 -22.42 -18.00
N ARG A 307 -3.74 -22.41 -18.59
CA ARG A 307 -3.52 -22.39 -20.05
C ARG A 307 -4.24 -23.56 -20.73
N ASN A 308 -4.60 -24.60 -19.98
CA ASN A 308 -5.31 -25.76 -20.49
C ASN A 308 -6.78 -25.49 -20.86
N ASN A 309 -7.44 -24.50 -20.24
CA ASN A 309 -8.84 -24.15 -20.56
C ASN A 309 -9.01 -23.26 -21.81
N LEU A 310 -7.93 -22.70 -22.37
CA LEU A 310 -7.99 -21.98 -23.65
C LEU A 310 -8.09 -22.93 -24.86
N LYS A 311 -7.66 -24.20 -24.72
CA LYS A 311 -7.72 -25.18 -25.82
C LYS A 311 -9.12 -25.77 -26.02
N SER A 312 -10.00 -25.77 -25.01
CA SER A 312 -11.35 -26.33 -25.11
C SER A 312 -12.38 -25.37 -25.74
N GLY A 313 -12.08 -24.06 -25.79
CA GLY A 313 -12.96 -23.03 -26.37
C GLY A 313 -12.89 -22.86 -27.89
N PHE A 314 -11.83 -23.36 -28.55
CA PHE A 314 -11.73 -23.34 -30.01
C PHE A 314 -12.46 -24.56 -30.62
N ARG A 315 -13.79 -24.65 -30.42
CA ARG A 315 -14.60 -25.46 -31.33
C ARG A 315 -14.53 -24.80 -32.70
N LYS A 316 -13.85 -25.46 -33.64
CA LYS A 316 -13.91 -25.14 -35.08
C LYS A 316 -15.36 -24.84 -35.45
N ILE A 317 -15.66 -23.58 -35.76
CA ILE A 317 -16.87 -23.22 -36.48
C ILE A 317 -16.75 -23.92 -37.84
N LYS A 318 -17.32 -25.12 -37.96
CA LYS A 318 -17.51 -25.78 -39.25
C LYS A 318 -18.40 -24.84 -40.06
N LYS A 319 -17.84 -24.26 -41.12
CA LYS A 319 -18.61 -23.56 -42.15
C LYS A 319 -19.64 -24.53 -42.72
N GLY A 320 -20.87 -24.47 -42.21
CA GLY A 320 -22.01 -25.11 -42.83
C GLY A 320 -22.31 -24.40 -44.13
N ARG A 321 -21.99 -25.03 -45.27
CA ARG A 321 -22.56 -24.68 -46.58
C ARG A 321 -24.06 -24.97 -46.51
N ASN A 322 -24.88 -23.94 -46.29
CA ASN A 322 -26.31 -24.02 -46.56
C ASN A 322 -26.55 -23.64 -48.03
N THR A 323 -26.67 -24.65 -48.88
CA THR A 323 -27.42 -24.54 -50.13
C THR A 323 -28.89 -24.71 -49.79
N ARG A 324 -29.68 -23.63 -49.80
CA ARG A 324 -31.13 -23.74 -49.95
C ARG A 324 -31.59 -22.90 -51.12
N LYS A 325 -32.24 -23.62 -52.02
CA LYS A 325 -32.96 -23.15 -53.20
C LYS A 325 -34.04 -22.16 -52.80
N SER A 326 -34.24 -21.23 -53.73
CA SER A 326 -35.42 -20.42 -53.97
C SER A 326 -36.73 -21.10 -53.57
N ASP A 327 -37.60 -20.34 -52.90
CA ASP A 327 -39.02 -20.26 -53.23
C ASP A 327 -39.56 -18.89 -52.77
N VAL A 328 -40.22 -18.21 -53.71
CA VAL A 328 -40.97 -16.95 -53.58
C VAL A 328 -42.38 -17.32 -53.14
N PRO A 329 -43.04 -16.56 -52.22
CA PRO A 329 -44.15 -15.74 -52.70
C PRO A 329 -44.42 -14.41 -51.95
N THR A 330 -44.72 -13.42 -52.79
CA THR A 330 -45.77 -12.37 -52.72
C THR A 330 -45.88 -11.40 -51.53
N THR A 331 -45.86 -10.14 -51.94
CA THR A 331 -46.33 -8.89 -51.34
C THR A 331 -47.76 -8.93 -50.80
N GLU A 332 -48.01 -8.31 -49.64
CA GLU A 332 -48.90 -7.14 -49.47
C GLU A 332 -48.98 -6.68 -47.99
N ASP A 333 -48.59 -5.42 -47.81
CA ASP A 333 -49.34 -4.33 -47.15
C ASP A 333 -49.40 -4.06 -45.62
N VAL A 334 -49.04 -2.79 -45.36
CA VAL A 334 -49.68 -1.79 -44.47
C VAL A 334 -49.19 -1.68 -43.00
N SER A 335 -48.27 -0.72 -42.85
CA SER A 335 -48.17 0.36 -41.85
C SER A 335 -48.72 0.14 -40.43
N ARG A 336 -47.87 0.44 -39.44
CA ARG A 336 -48.24 1.28 -38.29
C ARG A 336 -47.03 1.94 -37.65
N ASN A 337 -47.12 3.25 -37.55
CA ASN A 337 -46.27 4.17 -36.81
C ASN A 337 -46.25 3.85 -35.31
N SER A 338 -45.09 4.00 -34.69
CA SER A 338 -44.98 4.61 -33.37
C SER A 338 -43.58 5.21 -33.22
N GLN A 339 -43.49 6.53 -33.46
CA GLN A 339 -42.44 7.38 -32.93
C GLN A 339 -42.52 7.32 -31.40
N ALA A 340 -41.38 7.03 -30.76
CA ALA A 340 -41.17 7.31 -29.36
C ALA A 340 -39.91 8.17 -29.28
N ASP A 341 -40.13 9.45 -28.96
CA ASP A 341 -39.11 10.43 -28.67
C ASP A 341 -38.28 9.97 -27.47
N PHE A 342 -36.99 9.74 -27.68
CA PHE A 342 -36.00 9.64 -26.62
C PHE A 342 -35.26 10.97 -26.53
N ASN A 343 -35.53 11.73 -25.47
CA ASN A 343 -34.66 12.79 -24.99
C ASN A 343 -33.27 12.20 -24.71
N LYS A 344 -32.30 12.55 -25.55
CA LYS A 344 -30.87 12.47 -25.22
C LYS A 344 -30.47 13.78 -24.58
N ASP A 345 -30.48 13.82 -23.25
CA ASP A 345 -29.59 14.70 -22.53
C ASP A 345 -28.21 14.02 -22.49
N ASP A 346 -27.33 14.50 -23.35
CA ASP A 346 -25.92 14.16 -23.38
C ASP A 346 -25.24 14.65 -22.09
N VAL A 347 -24.99 13.73 -21.16
CA VAL A 347 -23.93 13.93 -20.15
C VAL A 347 -22.71 13.20 -20.67
N SER A 348 -21.81 13.96 -21.29
CA SER A 348 -20.48 13.50 -21.69
C SER A 348 -19.64 13.17 -20.46
N PHE A 349 -19.49 11.89 -20.14
CA PHE A 349 -18.41 11.42 -19.28
C PHE A 349 -17.22 10.98 -20.15
N GLY A 350 -16.04 11.48 -19.78
CA GLY A 350 -14.79 11.31 -20.50
C GLY A 350 -14.43 9.86 -20.81
N ASN A 351 -13.70 9.70 -21.91
CA ASN A 351 -13.36 8.45 -22.56
C ASN A 351 -12.56 7.49 -21.66
N LEU A 352 -13.18 6.39 -21.24
CA LEU A 352 -12.50 5.19 -20.75
C LEU A 352 -12.18 4.29 -21.95
N THR A 353 -10.90 4.09 -22.27
CA THR A 353 -10.50 3.10 -23.26
C THR A 353 -10.51 1.71 -22.63
N VAL A 354 -11.46 0.87 -23.05
CA VAL A 354 -11.60 -0.51 -22.59
C VAL A 354 -10.85 -1.43 -23.56
N ASP A 355 -9.68 -1.93 -23.17
CA ASP A 355 -9.06 -3.05 -23.89
C ASP A 355 -9.56 -4.39 -23.30
N LYS A 356 -10.29 -5.15 -24.13
CA LYS A 356 -10.97 -6.40 -23.72
C LYS A 356 -10.06 -7.64 -23.76
N LYS A 357 -8.76 -7.53 -24.01
CA LYS A 357 -7.92 -8.72 -24.27
C LYS A 357 -6.84 -9.09 -23.25
N VAL A 358 -6.47 -8.27 -22.29
CA VAL A 358 -5.56 -8.67 -21.20
C VAL A 358 -5.88 -7.83 -19.98
N GLY A 359 -6.33 -8.42 -18.87
CA GLY A 359 -6.52 -7.74 -17.58
C GLY A 359 -7.50 -6.55 -17.57
N ARG A 360 -7.98 -6.15 -16.40
CA ARG A 360 -8.44 -4.76 -16.22
C ARG A 360 -7.24 -4.03 -15.62
N TYR A 361 -6.66 -3.11 -16.37
CA TYR A 361 -5.59 -2.23 -15.90
C TYR A 361 -6.18 -0.84 -15.76
N ILE A 362 -5.95 -0.21 -14.60
CA ILE A 362 -6.32 1.20 -14.38
C ILE A 362 -5.00 1.95 -14.27
N ARG A 363 -4.66 2.70 -15.33
CA ARG A 363 -3.59 3.70 -15.29
C ARG A 363 -4.20 4.99 -14.74
N LEU A 364 -3.57 5.60 -13.75
CA LEU A 364 -4.10 6.80 -13.08
C LEU A 364 -3.53 8.12 -13.62
N ASP A 365 -2.54 8.07 -14.52
CA ASP A 365 -1.98 9.28 -15.14
C ASP A 365 -2.68 9.56 -16.49
N ASP A 366 -3.55 10.57 -16.52
CA ASP A 366 -3.99 11.26 -17.74
C ASP A 366 -3.56 12.73 -17.65
N ASP A 367 -2.29 13.00 -17.97
CA ASP A 367 -1.78 14.36 -18.17
C ASP A 367 -2.15 14.82 -19.59
N SER A 368 -3.35 15.40 -19.74
CA SER A 368 -3.68 16.24 -20.89
C SER A 368 -4.07 17.64 -20.42
N THR A 369 -3.12 18.39 -19.87
CA THR A 369 -3.25 19.84 -19.78
C THR A 369 -2.88 20.44 -21.14
N THR A 370 -3.90 20.78 -21.93
CA THR A 370 -3.77 21.69 -23.08
C THR A 370 -3.33 23.06 -22.56
N GLU A 371 -2.09 23.45 -22.84
CA GLU A 371 -1.62 24.82 -22.65
C GLU A 371 -2.37 25.75 -23.61
N ASN A 372 -3.25 26.59 -23.07
CA ASN A 372 -3.77 27.74 -23.79
C ASN A 372 -2.70 28.84 -23.78
N ASN A 373 -2.07 29.06 -24.93
CA ASN A 373 -1.34 30.29 -25.21
C ASN A 373 -2.35 31.45 -25.22
N LEU A 374 -2.20 32.38 -24.28
CA LEU A 374 -2.89 33.67 -24.28
C LEU A 374 -1.85 34.78 -24.42
N ASP A 375 -2.14 35.63 -25.38
CA ASP A 375 -1.28 36.62 -26.01
C ASP A 375 -0.56 37.56 -25.03
N LYS A 376 0.73 37.77 -25.31
CA LYS A 376 1.45 38.97 -24.91
C LYS A 376 1.40 39.93 -26.07
N ASP A 377 0.40 40.81 -26.07
CA ASP A 377 0.47 42.07 -26.80
C ASP A 377 -0.22 43.18 -25.99
N ASN A 378 0.45 44.34 -25.96
CA ASN A 378 0.07 45.65 -25.43
C ASN A 378 0.37 45.93 -23.94
N LEU A 379 0.99 47.03 -23.54
CA LEU A 379 1.68 48.18 -24.18
C LEU A 379 2.22 49.02 -23.00
N VAL A 380 3.42 49.60 -23.17
CA VAL A 380 4.00 50.84 -22.58
C VAL A 380 3.74 51.16 -21.10
#